data_AF-A0A2V7NV03-F1
#
_entry.id   AF-A0A2V7NV03-F1
#
_cell.length_a   1.000
_cell.length_b   1.000
_cell.length_c   1.000
_cell.angle_alpha   90.00
_cell.angle_beta   90.00
_cell.angle_gamma   90.00
#
_symmetry.space_group_name_H-M   'P 1'
#
loop_
_entity.id
_entity.type
_entity.pdbx_description
1 polymer ?
#
loop_
_entity_poly.entity_id
_entity_poly.type
_entity_poly.pdbx_seq_one_letter_code
_entity_poly.pdbx_strand_id
1 'polypeptide(L)'
;VNGKRDAVLKAITAVKTRSRTTLDVARQVAARLDPKHVALDEKARREIAQDPAGYKASLEASVAALRGAEWTPAALERQLRELAAERGVPPGKVFQPIRIALTGGTVSEPVNELLYVVGKEAALGRLEAAVRAS
;
A
#
# COMPACT_ATOMS: atom_id res chain seq x y z
N VAL A 1 -12.58 -7.56 1.72
CA VAL A 1 -11.87 -8.86 1.87
C VAL A 1 -12.41 -9.49 3.14
N ASN A 2 -13.33 -10.46 3.05
CA ASN A 2 -14.24 -10.82 4.16
C ASN A 2 -13.71 -11.94 5.07
N GLY A 3 -12.47 -11.85 5.57
CA GLY A 3 -11.96 -12.79 6.59
C GLY A 3 -11.88 -14.27 6.17
N LYS A 4 -11.89 -14.58 4.87
CA LYS A 4 -11.73 -15.96 4.36
C LYS A 4 -10.36 -16.50 4.74
N ARG A 5 -10.29 -17.78 5.13
CA ARG A 5 -9.08 -18.47 5.63
C ARG A 5 -7.84 -18.20 4.76
N ASP A 6 -7.95 -18.34 3.44
CA ASP A 6 -6.81 -18.18 2.54
C ASP A 6 -6.29 -16.74 2.49
N ALA A 7 -7.19 -15.75 2.51
CA ALA A 7 -6.81 -14.34 2.56
C ALA A 7 -6.10 -14.01 3.88
N VAL A 8 -6.58 -14.58 4.99
CA VAL A 8 -5.95 -14.45 6.32
C VAL A 8 -4.55 -15.08 6.32
N LEU A 9 -4.41 -16.31 5.82
CA LEU A 9 -3.12 -17.01 5.77
C LEU A 9 -2.10 -16.29 4.87
N LYS A 10 -2.55 -15.73 3.74
CA LYS A 10 -1.73 -14.89 2.86
C LYS A 10 -1.25 -13.63 3.59
N ALA A 11 -2.14 -12.94 4.29
CA ALA A 11 -1.80 -11.75 5.07
C ALA A 11 -0.83 -12.08 6.23
N ILE A 12 -1.07 -13.17 6.97
CA ILE A 12 -0.17 -13.64 8.04
C ILE A 12 1.23 -13.91 7.47
N THR A 13 1.31 -14.61 6.34
CA THR A 13 2.59 -14.92 5.69
C THR A 13 3.34 -13.65 5.28
N ALA A 14 2.62 -12.65 4.76
CA ALA A 14 3.21 -11.38 4.38
C ALA A 14 3.81 -10.64 5.58
N VAL A 15 3.17 -10.68 6.76
CA VAL A 15 3.55 -9.82 7.89
C VAL A 15 4.44 -10.48 8.93
N LYS A 16 4.38 -11.83 9.09
CA LYS A 16 5.00 -12.56 10.20
C LYS A 16 6.51 -12.33 10.36
N THR A 17 7.24 -12.09 9.26
CA THR A 17 8.71 -11.93 9.28
C THR A 17 9.17 -10.59 9.83
N ARG A 18 8.26 -9.63 10.01
CA ARG A 18 8.57 -8.27 10.50
C ARG A 18 7.72 -7.84 11.70
N SER A 19 6.90 -8.73 12.23
CA SER A 19 6.14 -8.51 13.47
C SER A 19 7.00 -8.88 14.68
N ARG A 20 6.97 -8.08 15.75
CA ARG A 20 7.70 -8.37 16.99
C ARG A 20 6.86 -9.18 17.97
N THR A 21 5.54 -9.00 17.90
CA THR A 21 4.57 -9.67 18.76
C THR A 21 3.42 -10.25 17.94
N THR A 22 2.69 -11.20 18.52
CA THR A 22 1.44 -11.72 17.94
C THR A 22 0.36 -10.63 17.80
N LEU A 23 0.38 -9.61 18.68
CA LEU A 23 -0.47 -8.44 18.56
C LEU A 23 -0.13 -7.61 17.31
N ASP A 24 1.16 -7.50 16.96
CA ASP A 24 1.56 -6.82 15.73
C ASP A 24 1.08 -7.58 14.49
N VAL A 25 1.18 -8.91 14.51
CA VAL A 25 0.62 -9.76 13.42
C VAL A 25 -0.87 -9.48 13.27
N ALA A 26 -1.64 -9.53 14.37
CA ALA A 26 -3.08 -9.31 14.33
C ALA A 26 -3.45 -7.93 13.77
N ARG A 27 -2.79 -6.87 14.24
CA ARG A 27 -3.00 -5.49 13.75
C ARG A 27 -2.65 -5.35 12.27
N GLN A 28 -1.51 -5.88 11.84
CA GLN A 28 -1.04 -5.78 10.46
C GLN A 28 -1.94 -6.57 9.51
N VAL A 29 -2.37 -7.78 9.88
CA VAL A 29 -3.36 -8.57 9.13
C VAL A 29 -4.68 -7.81 9.01
N ALA A 30 -5.19 -7.29 10.12
CA ALA A 30 -6.44 -6.53 10.13
C ALA A 30 -6.39 -5.34 9.15
N ALA A 31 -5.29 -4.58 9.15
CA ALA A 31 -5.08 -3.46 8.22
C ALA A 31 -5.03 -3.91 6.74
N ARG A 32 -4.49 -5.10 6.41
CA ARG A 32 -4.51 -5.61 5.02
C ARG A 32 -5.91 -5.98 4.59
N LEU A 33 -6.70 -6.60 5.48
CA LEU A 33 -8.01 -7.12 5.14
C LEU A 33 -9.12 -6.07 5.09
N ASP A 34 -9.05 -5.05 5.95
CA ASP A 34 -10.11 -4.05 6.10
C ASP A 34 -9.53 -2.64 6.31
N PRO A 35 -9.86 -1.66 5.45
CA PRO A 35 -9.35 -0.29 5.58
C PRO A 35 -9.73 0.39 6.88
N LYS A 36 -10.79 -0.03 7.59
CA LYS A 36 -11.19 0.59 8.87
C LYS A 36 -10.13 0.41 9.97
N HIS A 37 -9.21 -0.55 9.79
CA HIS A 37 -8.10 -0.81 10.70
C HIS A 37 -6.82 -0.08 10.28
N VAL A 38 -6.85 0.70 9.21
CA VAL A 38 -5.74 1.55 8.79
C VAL A 38 -5.83 2.87 9.54
N ALA A 39 -4.80 3.18 10.33
CA ALA A 39 -4.65 4.46 11.02
C ALA A 39 -3.27 5.03 10.74
N LEU A 40 -3.20 6.30 10.33
CA LEU A 40 -1.92 6.96 10.07
C LEU A 40 -1.11 7.10 11.37
N ASP A 41 0.09 6.51 11.39
CA ASP A 41 1.06 6.75 12.44
C ASP A 41 1.72 8.13 12.30
N GLU A 42 2.42 8.55 13.35
CA GLU A 42 3.08 9.86 13.40
C GLU A 42 4.11 10.05 12.28
N LYS A 43 4.82 8.99 11.88
CA LYS A 43 5.82 9.06 10.81
C LYS A 43 5.15 9.22 9.44
N ALA A 44 4.05 8.51 9.20
CA ALA A 44 3.27 8.63 7.98
C ALA A 44 2.68 10.03 7.83
N ARG A 45 2.15 10.62 8.92
CA ARG A 45 1.65 12.00 8.91
C ARG A 45 2.75 13.00 8.58
N ARG A 46 3.93 12.85 9.18
CA ARG A 46 5.10 13.70 8.88
C ARG A 46 5.56 13.56 7.44
N GLU A 47 5.62 12.34 6.91
CA GLU A 47 5.99 12.08 5.52
C GLU A 47 5.01 12.77 4.55
N ILE A 48 3.70 12.66 4.80
CA ILE A 48 2.68 13.36 3.99
C ILE A 48 2.84 14.88 4.11
N ALA A 49 3.05 15.39 5.34
CA ALA A 49 3.15 16.82 5.60
C ALA A 49 4.36 17.50 4.95
N GLN A 50 5.42 16.76 4.62
CA GLN A 50 6.58 17.30 3.89
C GLN A 50 6.23 17.74 2.47
N ASP A 51 5.33 17.01 1.80
CA ASP A 51 4.91 17.30 0.42
C ASP A 51 3.50 16.74 0.15
N PRO A 52 2.43 17.41 0.64
CA PRO A 52 1.06 16.92 0.49
C PRO A 52 0.64 16.82 -0.98
N ALA A 53 1.03 17.79 -1.79
CA ALA A 53 0.72 17.81 -3.22
C ALA A 53 1.42 16.68 -3.97
N GLY A 54 2.70 16.43 -3.68
CA GLY A 54 3.45 15.32 -4.26
C GLY A 54 2.93 13.96 -3.81
N TYR A 55 2.51 13.82 -2.54
CA TYR A 55 1.85 12.62 -2.05
C TYR A 55 0.58 12.31 -2.85
N LYS A 56 -0.31 13.29 -2.99
CA LYS A 56 -1.55 13.18 -3.75
C LYS A 56 -1.31 12.85 -5.22
N ALA A 57 -0.46 13.63 -5.90
CA ALA A 57 -0.12 13.43 -7.30
C ALA A 57 0.50 12.04 -7.55
N SER A 58 1.29 11.54 -6.58
CA SER A 58 1.86 10.21 -6.68
C SER A 58 0.83 9.10 -6.57
N LEU A 59 -0.16 9.25 -5.69
CA LEU A 59 -1.28 8.31 -5.60
C LEU A 59 -2.17 8.33 -6.85
N GLU A 60 -2.50 9.50 -7.38
CA GLU A 60 -3.28 9.65 -8.62
C GLU A 60 -2.60 8.91 -9.79
N ALA A 61 -1.30 9.16 -9.98
CA ALA A 61 -0.52 8.49 -11.02
C ALA A 61 -0.43 6.97 -10.79
N SER A 62 -0.32 6.53 -9.53
CA SER A 62 -0.31 5.11 -9.17
C SER A 62 -1.64 4.44 -9.48
N VAL A 63 -2.77 5.08 -9.17
CA VAL A 63 -4.11 4.57 -9.51
C VAL A 63 -4.24 4.40 -11.03
N ALA A 64 -3.82 5.39 -11.81
CA ALA A 64 -3.87 5.33 -13.26
C ALA A 64 -3.06 4.14 -13.82
N ALA A 65 -1.80 3.99 -13.40
CA ALA A 65 -0.93 2.89 -13.83
C ALA A 65 -1.47 1.50 -13.43
N LEU A 66 -2.02 1.38 -12.21
CA LEU A 66 -2.44 0.10 -11.66
C LEU A 66 -3.79 -0.42 -12.22
N ARG A 67 -4.65 0.44 -12.80
CA ARG A 67 -5.95 0.02 -13.35
C ARG A 67 -5.81 -1.03 -14.45
N GLY A 68 -4.85 -0.87 -15.35
CA GLY A 68 -4.57 -1.79 -16.45
C GLY A 68 -3.62 -2.94 -16.11
N ALA A 69 -3.00 -2.92 -14.93
CA ALA A 69 -1.97 -3.88 -14.57
C ALA A 69 -2.54 -5.28 -14.31
N GLU A 70 -1.76 -6.29 -14.71
CA GLU A 70 -1.91 -7.67 -14.25
C GLU A 70 -1.62 -7.72 -12.74
N TRP A 71 -2.50 -8.37 -11.96
CA TRP A 71 -2.42 -8.31 -10.50
C TRP A 71 -1.51 -9.39 -9.90
N THR A 72 -0.27 -9.45 -10.39
CA THR A 72 0.79 -10.32 -9.88
C THR A 72 1.96 -9.48 -9.33
N PRO A 73 2.68 -9.95 -8.28
CA PRO A 73 3.76 -9.16 -7.69
C PRO A 73 4.85 -8.71 -8.68
N ALA A 74 5.18 -9.54 -9.68
CA ALA A 74 6.17 -9.18 -10.68
C ALA A 74 5.68 -8.06 -11.62
N ALA A 75 4.43 -8.15 -12.11
CA ALA A 75 3.84 -7.14 -12.98
C ALA A 75 3.63 -5.80 -12.24
N LEU A 76 3.17 -5.86 -10.98
CA LEU A 76 3.00 -4.68 -10.12
C LEU A 76 4.32 -3.97 -9.84
N GLU A 77 5.38 -4.71 -9.51
CA GLU A 77 6.71 -4.13 -9.29
C GLU A 77 7.23 -3.43 -10.54
N ARG A 78 7.12 -4.09 -11.71
CA ARG A 78 7.54 -3.55 -12.99
C ARG A 78 6.81 -2.24 -13.30
N GLN A 79 5.47 -2.26 -13.23
CA GLN A 79 4.64 -1.09 -13.55
C GLN A 79 4.93 0.11 -12.64
N LEU A 80 5.10 -0.10 -11.35
CA LEU A 80 5.40 1.02 -10.43
C LEU A 80 6.81 1.58 -10.63
N ARG A 81 7.77 0.76 -11.06
CA ARG A 81 9.12 1.23 -11.41
C ARG A 81 9.14 1.98 -12.74
N GLU A 82 8.40 1.50 -13.73
CA GLU A 82 8.19 2.21 -15.00
C GLU A 82 7.56 3.58 -14.74
N LEU A 83 6.51 3.64 -13.92
CA LEU A 83 5.89 4.91 -13.50
C LEU A 83 6.89 5.86 -12.83
N ALA A 84 7.76 5.34 -11.96
CA ALA A 84 8.78 6.17 -11.31
C ALA A 84 9.79 6.72 -12.34
N ALA A 85 10.20 5.90 -13.30
CA ALA A 85 11.11 6.29 -14.38
C ALA A 85 10.48 7.34 -15.32
N GLU A 86 9.23 7.14 -15.75
CA GLU A 86 8.48 8.09 -16.58
C GLU A 86 8.34 9.47 -15.91
N ARG A 87 8.19 9.48 -14.59
CA ARG A 87 8.09 10.71 -13.79
C ARG A 87 9.45 11.31 -13.41
N GLY A 88 10.56 10.64 -13.75
CA GLY A 88 11.91 11.09 -13.40
C GLY A 88 12.18 11.12 -11.89
N VAL A 89 11.53 10.25 -11.11
CA VAL A 89 11.67 10.20 -9.65
C VAL A 89 12.22 8.85 -9.16
N PRO A 90 12.89 8.81 -8.00
CA PRO A 90 13.26 7.53 -7.38
C PRO A 90 12.02 6.67 -7.06
N PRO A 91 12.08 5.31 -7.17
CA PRO A 91 10.94 4.44 -6.89
C PRO A 91 10.31 4.67 -5.51
N GLY A 92 11.10 5.05 -4.50
CA GLY A 92 10.61 5.40 -3.17
C GLY A 92 9.52 6.48 -3.18
N LYS A 93 9.56 7.45 -4.10
CA LYS A 93 8.56 8.52 -4.23
C LYS A 93 7.21 8.04 -4.79
N VAL A 94 7.17 6.85 -5.40
CA VAL A 94 5.93 6.16 -5.81
C VAL A 94 5.50 5.16 -4.74
N PHE A 95 6.45 4.40 -4.20
CA PHE A 95 6.19 3.26 -3.32
C PHE A 95 5.75 3.71 -1.92
N GLN A 96 6.36 4.78 -1.39
CA GLN A 96 6.08 5.27 -0.04
C GLN A 96 4.64 5.79 0.11
N PRO A 97 4.10 6.59 -0.83
CA PRO A 97 2.69 6.99 -0.79
C PRO A 97 1.71 5.81 -0.78
N ILE A 98 1.92 4.82 -1.66
CA ILE A 98 1.09 3.61 -1.72
C ILE A 98 1.11 2.86 -0.39
N ARG A 99 2.31 2.66 0.18
CA ARG A 99 2.48 2.01 1.48
C ARG A 99 1.68 2.71 2.57
N ILE A 100 1.82 4.04 2.67
CA ILE A 100 1.10 4.81 3.68
C ILE A 100 -0.41 4.70 3.47
N ALA A 101 -0.90 4.84 2.24
CA ALA A 101 -2.32 4.76 1.93
C ALA A 101 -2.94 3.40 2.29
N LEU A 102 -2.19 2.31 2.12
CA LEU A 102 -2.70 0.95 2.35
C LEU A 102 -2.50 0.44 3.78
N THR A 103 -1.57 1.03 4.54
CA THR A 103 -1.13 0.47 5.83
C THR A 103 -1.19 1.46 6.99
N GLY A 104 -1.20 2.76 6.69
CA GLY A 104 -1.11 3.83 7.67
C GLY A 104 0.29 4.06 8.24
N GLY A 105 1.28 3.24 7.87
CA GLY A 105 2.64 3.37 8.36
C GLY A 105 3.66 3.51 7.24
N THR A 106 4.91 3.76 7.62
CA THR A 106 6.02 3.94 6.67
C THR A 106 6.82 2.66 6.39
N VAL A 107 6.50 1.55 7.07
CA VAL A 107 7.18 0.26 6.93
C VAL A 107 6.17 -0.86 6.65
N SER A 108 6.45 -1.69 5.65
CA SER A 108 5.62 -2.85 5.25
C SER A 108 6.48 -3.90 4.51
N GLU A 109 5.83 -4.96 4.03
CA GLU A 109 6.33 -5.79 2.91
C GLU A 109 6.67 -4.92 1.69
N PRO A 110 7.43 -5.46 0.73
CA PRO A 110 7.50 -4.89 -0.61
C PRO A 110 6.12 -4.47 -1.13
N VAL A 111 6.04 -3.32 -1.80
CA VAL A 111 4.74 -2.70 -2.17
C VAL A 111 3.96 -3.57 -3.16
N ASN A 112 4.66 -4.26 -4.05
CA ASN A 112 4.06 -5.23 -4.95
C ASN A 112 3.40 -6.42 -4.20
N GLU A 113 4.03 -6.93 -3.15
CA GLU A 113 3.44 -7.96 -2.27
C GLU A 113 2.25 -7.41 -1.48
N LEU A 114 2.37 -6.19 -0.94
CA LEU A 114 1.28 -5.50 -0.23
C LEU A 114 0.04 -5.38 -1.13
N LEU A 115 0.21 -4.86 -2.34
CA LEU A 115 -0.87 -4.72 -3.34
C LEU A 115 -1.48 -6.08 -3.68
N TYR A 116 -0.64 -7.10 -3.85
CA TYR A 116 -1.11 -8.46 -4.11
C TYR A 116 -1.93 -9.04 -2.94
N VAL A 117 -1.52 -8.79 -1.70
CA VAL A 117 -2.23 -9.25 -0.48
C VAL A 117 -3.56 -8.51 -0.31
N VAL A 118 -3.58 -7.20 -0.47
CA VAL A 118 -4.79 -6.38 -0.35
C VAL A 118 -5.79 -6.69 -1.47
N GLY A 119 -5.30 -6.96 -2.69
CA GLY A 119 -6.09 -7.28 -3.87
C GLY A 119 -6.53 -6.03 -4.65
N LYS A 120 -6.81 -6.20 -5.94
CA LYS A 120 -7.00 -5.10 -6.92
C LYS A 120 -8.04 -4.07 -6.51
N GLU A 121 -9.30 -4.49 -6.40
CA GLU A 121 -10.42 -3.60 -6.08
C GLU A 121 -10.22 -2.86 -4.75
N ALA A 122 -9.79 -3.61 -3.71
CA ALA A 122 -9.57 -3.03 -2.39
C ALA A 122 -8.38 -2.06 -2.37
N ALA A 123 -7.30 -2.35 -3.09
CA ALA A 123 -6.15 -1.47 -3.17
C ALA A 123 -6.50 -0.19 -3.92
N LEU A 124 -7.08 -0.29 -5.12
CA LEU A 124 -7.47 0.88 -5.92
C LEU A 124 -8.46 1.78 -5.16
N GLY A 125 -9.50 1.20 -4.55
CA GLY A 125 -10.47 1.96 -3.77
C GLY A 125 -9.86 2.69 -2.57
N ARG A 126 -8.85 2.09 -1.91
CA ARG A 126 -8.12 2.74 -0.79
C ARG A 126 -7.21 3.86 -1.28
N LEU A 127 -6.49 3.66 -2.39
CA LEU A 127 -5.65 4.69 -2.99
C LEU A 127 -6.49 5.89 -3.44
N GLU A 128 -7.63 5.64 -4.09
CA GLU A 128 -8.56 6.69 -4.49
C GLU A 128 -9.18 7.42 -3.28
N ALA A 129 -9.48 6.70 -2.19
CA ALA A 129 -9.93 7.32 -0.95
C ALA A 129 -8.86 8.21 -0.33
N ALA A 130 -7.60 7.77 -0.34
CA ALA A 130 -6.46 8.57 0.13
C ALA A 130 -6.27 9.83 -0.73
N VAL A 131 -6.41 9.73 -2.07
CA VAL A 131 -6.37 10.91 -2.97
C VAL A 131 -7.43 11.94 -2.60
N ARG A 132 -8.66 11.51 -2.29
CA ARG A 132 -9.76 12.42 -1.90
C ARG A 132 -9.56 13.05 -0.53
N ALA A 133 -8.85 12.38 0.38
CA ALA A 133 -8.57 12.84 1.73
C ALA A 133 -7.30 13.72 1.83
N SER A 134 -6.54 13.85 0.72
CA SER A 134 -5.28 14.59 0.64
C SER A 134 -5.43 15.96 -0.01
#